data_AF-A0A4U9W366-F1
#
_entry.id   AF-A0A4U9W366-F1
#
_cell.length_a   1.000
_cell.length_b   1.000
_cell.length_c   1.000
_cell.angle_alpha   90.00
_cell.angle_beta   90.00
_cell.angle_gamma   90.00
#
_symmetry.space_group_name_H-M   'P 1'
#
loop_
_entity.id
_entity.type
_entity.pdbx_description
1 polymer ?
#
loop_
_entity_poly.entity_id
_entity_poly.type
_entity_poly.pdbx_seq_one_letter_code
_entity_poly.pdbx_strand_id
1 'polypeptide(L)' 'MYIIKVKGVAKIPDYVQLRDDAFTLLAYFRVDRPDKSLDKIGLGEKAEYIMQLVREMPFGQIKKLELELS' A
#
# COMPACT_ATOMS: atom_id res chain seq x y z
N MET A 1 1.49 -8.77 -7.08
CA MET A 1 1.73 -7.55 -6.28
C MET A 1 1.52 -7.86 -4.80
N TYR A 2 2.25 -7.20 -3.92
CA TYR A 2 2.13 -7.31 -2.47
C TYR A 2 1.91 -5.95 -1.83
N ILE A 3 1.18 -5.93 -0.72
CA ILE A 3 1.01 -4.77 0.15
C ILE A 3 1.56 -5.05 1.53
N ILE A 4 2.27 -4.06 2.09
CA ILE A 4 2.89 -4.15 3.41
C ILE A 4 2.56 -2.89 4.19
N LYS A 5 2.06 -3.04 5.42
CA LYS A 5 1.82 -1.90 6.33
C LYS A 5 2.90 -1.87 7.40
N VAL A 6 3.69 -0.81 7.40
CA VAL A 6 4.87 -0.65 8.24
C VAL A 6 4.58 0.40 9.31
N LYS A 7 4.83 0.02 10.57
CA LYS A 7 4.67 0.93 11.71
C LYS A 7 5.86 1.86 11.77
N GLY A 8 5.59 3.16 11.80
CA GLY A 8 6.59 4.19 12.05
C GLY A 8 7.10 4.11 13.49
N VAL A 9 8.34 4.58 13.70
CA VAL A 9 8.94 4.70 15.03
C VAL A 9 9.27 6.15 15.34
N ALA A 10 9.05 6.55 16.59
CA ALA A 10 9.28 7.91 17.08
C ALA A 10 8.59 8.98 16.21
N LYS A 11 9.35 9.74 15.41
CA LYS A 11 8.85 10.83 14.56
C LYS A 11 8.49 10.40 13.14
N ILE A 12 8.76 9.13 12.78
CA ILE A 12 8.45 8.59 11.46
C ILE A 12 6.98 8.13 11.47
N PRO A 13 6.14 8.57 10.52
CA PRO A 13 4.75 8.15 10.47
C PRO A 13 4.59 6.70 9.97
N ASP A 14 3.36 6.20 10.00
CA ASP A 14 3.03 4.88 9.46
C ASP A 14 2.91 4.92 7.95
N TYR A 15 3.34 3.83 7.30
CA TYR A 15 3.37 3.77 5.84
C TYR A 15 2.85 2.45 5.27
N VAL A 16 2.51 2.51 3.99
CA VAL A 16 2.17 1.40 3.13
C VAL A 16 3.22 1.29 2.05
N GLN A 17 3.63 0.06 1.74
CA GLN A 17 4.46 -0.26 0.58
C GLN A 17 3.67 -1.16 -0.35
N LEU A 18 3.69 -0.84 -1.64
CA LEU A 18 3.29 -1.76 -2.70
C LEU A 18 4.55 -2.28 -3.38
N ARG A 19 4.59 -3.59 -3.59
CA ARG A 19 5.72 -4.29 -4.21
C ARG A 19 5.26 -5.18 -5.35
N ASP A 20 6.08 -5.33 -6.38
CA ASP A 20 5.85 -6.33 -7.43
C ASP A 20 6.16 -7.75 -6.92
N ASP A 21 6.07 -8.74 -7.81
CA ASP A 21 6.30 -10.15 -7.45
C ASP A 21 7.79 -10.49 -7.20
N ALA A 22 8.70 -9.64 -7.67
CA ALA A 22 10.13 -9.69 -7.34
C ALA A 22 10.45 -8.88 -6.07
N PHE A 23 9.43 -8.41 -5.35
CA PHE A 23 9.52 -7.53 -4.19
C PHE A 23 10.17 -6.17 -4.46
N THR A 24 10.22 -5.70 -5.71
CA THR A 24 10.62 -4.33 -6.06
C THR A 24 9.61 -3.34 -5.49
N LEU A 25 10.07 -2.22 -4.91
CA LEU A 25 9.18 -1.18 -4.39
C LEU A 25 8.54 -0.40 -5.55
N LEU A 26 7.22 -0.51 -5.69
CA LEU A 26 6.44 0.20 -6.71
C LEU A 26 5.89 1.54 -6.20
N ALA A 27 5.37 1.54 -4.97
CA ALA A 27 4.83 2.74 -4.36
C ALA A 27 5.00 2.71 -2.83
N TYR A 28 5.12 3.90 -2.24
CA TYR A 28 5.25 4.08 -0.80
C TYR A 28 4.54 5.36 -0.38
N PHE A 29 3.59 5.25 0.55
CA PHE A 29 2.77 6.38 0.98
C PHE A 29 2.35 6.22 2.44
N ARG A 30 1.96 7.33 3.06
CA ARG A 30 1.54 7.33 4.48
C ARG A 30 0.14 6.75 4.63
N VAL A 31 -0.11 6.05 5.74
CA VAL A 31 -1.45 5.51 6.05
C VAL A 31 -2.49 6.63 6.23
N ASP A 32 -2.08 7.76 6.82
CA ASP A 32 -2.96 8.89 7.18
C ASP A 32 -3.14 9.92 6.05
N ARG A 33 -2.35 9.82 4.97
CA ARG A 33 -2.45 10.65 3.77
C ARG A 33 -2.34 9.77 2.55
N PRO A 34 -3.47 9.31 1.96
CA PRO A 34 -3.43 8.63 0.68
C PRO A 34 -2.82 9.60 -0.34
N ASP A 35 -1.57 9.32 -0.69
CA ASP A 35 -0.81 10.08 -1.67
C ASP A 35 -1.31 9.71 -3.08
N LYS A 36 -1.13 10.60 -4.06
CA LYS A 36 -1.35 10.31 -5.50
C LYS A 36 -0.36 9.27 -6.06
N SER A 37 0.37 8.59 -5.19
CA SER A 37 1.34 7.55 -5.51
C SER A 37 0.68 6.34 -6.18
N LEU A 38 -0.58 6.05 -5.89
CA LEU A 38 -1.34 5.00 -6.56
C LEU A 38 -1.68 5.36 -8.01
N ASP A 39 -2.00 6.63 -8.29
CA ASP A 39 -2.27 7.12 -9.65
C ASP A 39 -1.05 6.94 -10.56
N LYS A 40 0.16 7.21 -10.02
CA LYS A 40 1.42 7.10 -10.76
C LYS A 40 1.76 5.69 -11.24
N ILE A 41 1.18 4.67 -10.60
CA ILE A 41 1.38 3.26 -10.95
C ILE A 41 0.13 2.64 -11.59
N GLY A 42 -0.83 3.46 -12.02
CA GLY A 42 -2.04 3.00 -12.70
C GLY A 42 -3.08 2.34 -11.78
N LEU A 43 -3.00 2.58 -10.46
CA LEU A 43 -3.94 2.01 -9.46
C LEU A 43 -4.92 3.04 -8.89
N GLY A 44 -5.06 4.20 -9.54
CA GLY A 44 -5.96 5.28 -9.08
C GLY A 44 -7.40 4.80 -8.85
N GLU A 45 -7.93 4.02 -9.79
CA GLU A 45 -9.30 3.46 -9.71
C GLU A 45 -9.47 2.42 -8.59
N LYS A 46 -8.37 1.81 -8.12
CA LYS A 46 -8.37 0.84 -7.03
C LYS A 46 -7.94 1.46 -5.69
N ALA A 47 -7.73 2.78 -5.65
CA ALA A 47 -7.22 3.47 -4.47
C ALA A 47 -8.11 3.26 -3.23
N GLU A 48 -9.43 3.37 -3.39
CA GLU A 48 -10.36 3.20 -2.28
C GLU A 48 -10.31 1.78 -1.69
N TYR A 49 -10.31 0.75 -2.55
CA TYR A 49 -10.15 -0.65 -2.15
C TYR A 49 -8.83 -0.89 -1.41
N ILE A 50 -7.71 -0.40 -1.95
CA ILE A 50 -6.39 -0.52 -1.33
C ILE A 50 -6.38 0.16 0.04
N MET A 51 -6.96 1.34 0.16
CA MET A 51 -7.00 2.08 1.43
C MET A 51 -7.90 1.41 2.46
N GLN A 52 -9.03 0.81 2.06
CA GLN A 52 -9.85 0.01 2.97
C GLN A 52 -9.05 -1.20 3.50
N LEU A 53 -8.37 -1.93 2.61
CA LEU A 53 -7.52 -3.04 3.01
C LEU A 53 -6.41 -2.61 3.98
N VAL A 54 -5.76 -1.47 3.73
CA VAL A 54 -4.74 -0.90 4.62
C VAL A 54 -5.29 -0.61 6.01
N ARG A 55 -6.53 -0.11 6.13
CA ARG A 55 -7.15 0.20 7.43
C ARG A 55 -7.33 -1.05 8.27
N GLU A 56 -7.78 -2.14 7.64
CA GLU A 56 -8.05 -3.42 8.31
C GLU A 56 -6.77 -4.24 8.58
N MET A 57 -5.69 -3.99 7.82
CA MET A 57 -4.46 -4.76 7.95
C MET A 57 -3.65 -4.39 9.21
N PRO A 58 -3.18 -5.40 9.98
CA PRO A 58 -2.21 -5.20 11.06
C PRO A 58 -0.83 -4.77 10.54
N PHE A 59 -0.07 -4.09 11.40
CA PHE A 59 1.31 -3.72 11.08
C PHE A 59 2.23 -4.95 11.00
N GLY A 60 3.20 -4.90 10.09
CA GLY A 60 4.17 -5.96 9.86
C GLY A 60 3.64 -7.12 9.00
N GLN A 61 2.38 -7.07 8.57
CA GLN A 61 1.83 -8.09 7.67
C GLN A 61 2.09 -7.75 6.21
N ILE A 62 2.40 -8.81 5.46
CA ILE A 62 2.50 -8.81 4.00
C ILE A 62 1.27 -9.55 3.47
N LYS A 63 0.50 -8.91 2.60
CA LYS A 63 -0.63 -9.54 1.93
C LYS A 63 -0.43 -9.49 0.42
N LYS A 64 -0.75 -10.57 -0.28
CA LYS A 64 -0.79 -10.58 -1.74
C LYS A 64 -2.02 -9.78 -2.19
N LEU A 65 -1.81 -8.85 -3.12
CA LEU A 65 -2.88 -8.09 -3.74
C LEU A 65 -3.30 -8.82 -5.02
N GLU A 66 -4.51 -9.37 -5.02
CA GLU A 66 -5.14 -9.91 -6.21
C GLU A 66 -6.02 -8.81 -6.79
N LEU A 67 -5.43 -8.03 -7.71
CA LEU A 67 -6.18 -7.05 -8.48
C LEU A 67 -6.75 -7.79 -9.67
N GLU A 68 -8.05 -8.09 -9.64
CA GLU A 68 -8.73 -8.55 -10.85
C GLU A 68 -8.61 -7.44 -11.91
N LEU A 69 -7.89 -7.76 -12.99
CA LEU A 69 -7.88 -6.97 -14.21
C LEU A 69 -9.24 -7.20 -14.87
N SER A 70 -10.14 -6.22 -14.73
CA SER A 70 -11.39 -6.12 -15.49
C SER A 70 -11.09 -5.71 -16.93
#